data_AF-A0A7S3MN43-F1
#
_entry.id   AF-A0A7S3MN43-F1
#
_cell.length_a   1.000
_cell.length_b   1.000
_cell.length_c   1.000
_cell.angle_alpha   90.00
_cell.angle_beta   90.00
_cell.angle_gamma   90.00
#
_symmetry.space_group_name_H-M   'P 1'
#
loop_
_entity.id
_entity.type
_entity.pdbx_description
1 polymer ?
#
loop_
_entity_poly.entity_id
_entity_poly.type
_entity_poly.pdbx_seq_one_letter_code
_entity_poly.pdbx_strand_id
1 'polypeptide(L)'
;MTIFLYKDGLVRLASEKYDASKNFHDPYTHLTNYSLNKKNANFSNEAHKLRLNDCLKGIMSQPPAKKGKPGVTKSAAEIWDEIEAIVVKTIITVQPQLQHIYRSCQTKEPDCCFELLGFDIMLDAKLKPWMLEVNHTPSFGSDTQVDAQVKTGLIRNTLEIIQMSVEHRKRVGQ
;
A
#
# COMPACT_ATOMS: atom_id res chain seq x y z
N MET A 1 8.80 -3.43 18.81
CA MET A 1 8.41 -3.14 17.42
C MET A 1 6.92 -3.37 17.28
N THR A 2 6.20 -2.33 16.88
CA THR A 2 4.75 -2.35 16.68
C THR A 2 4.48 -2.03 15.22
N ILE A 3 3.62 -2.82 14.56
CA ILE A 3 3.27 -2.63 13.15
C ILE A 3 1.82 -2.13 13.08
N PHE A 4 1.60 -1.03 12.36
CA PHE A 4 0.27 -0.54 12.05
C PHE A 4 0.05 -0.62 10.53
N LEU A 5 -1.12 -1.10 10.11
CA LEU A 5 -1.52 -1.15 8.71
C LEU A 5 -2.67 -0.18 8.47
N TYR A 6 -2.47 0.79 7.59
CA TYR A 6 -3.52 1.71 7.17
C TYR A 6 -4.54 0.96 6.30
N LYS A 7 -5.80 0.84 6.75
CA LYS A 7 -6.86 0.10 6.06
C LYS A 7 -7.48 0.90 4.91
N ASP A 8 -6.62 1.46 4.07
CA ASP A 8 -6.93 2.11 2.79
C ASP A 8 -5.65 2.23 1.95
N GLY A 9 -5.77 2.59 0.68
CA GLY A 9 -4.61 2.69 -0.19
C GLY A 9 -4.93 3.20 -1.58
N LEU A 10 -3.90 3.22 -2.42
CA LEU A 10 -3.99 3.61 -3.82
C LEU A 10 -3.87 2.38 -4.71
N VAL A 11 -4.83 2.21 -5.61
CA VAL A 11 -4.75 1.25 -6.71
C VAL A 11 -4.24 2.00 -7.93
N ARG A 12 -3.16 1.49 -8.54
CA ARG A 12 -2.57 2.04 -9.76
C ARG A 12 -2.84 1.10 -10.93
N LEU A 13 -3.48 1.60 -11.97
CA LEU A 13 -3.80 0.84 -13.18
C LEU A 13 -2.85 1.20 -14.32
N ALA A 14 -2.62 0.28 -15.24
CA ALA A 14 -1.91 0.59 -16.48
C ALA A 14 -2.78 1.55 -17.35
N SER A 15 -2.14 2.39 -18.15
CA SER A 15 -2.85 3.35 -19.03
C SER A 15 -3.47 2.66 -20.25
N GLU A 16 -3.00 1.46 -20.60
CA GLU A 16 -3.60 0.62 -21.62
C GLU A 16 -4.21 -0.66 -21.03
N LYS A 17 -5.20 -1.22 -21.74
CA LYS A 17 -5.77 -2.52 -21.35
C LYS A 17 -4.72 -3.61 -21.47
N TYR A 18 -4.70 -4.48 -20.46
CA TYR A 18 -3.83 -5.64 -20.44
C TYR A 18 -4.15 -6.60 -21.58
N ASP A 19 -3.12 -7.01 -22.32
CA ASP A 19 -3.21 -8.02 -23.37
C ASP A 19 -2.01 -8.97 -23.30
N ALA A 20 -2.29 -10.23 -22.94
CA ALA A 20 -1.27 -11.27 -22.81
C ALA A 20 -0.66 -11.69 -24.16
N SER A 21 -1.33 -11.37 -25.28
CA SER A 21 -0.83 -11.67 -26.62
C SER A 21 0.12 -10.59 -27.16
N LYS A 22 0.13 -9.39 -26.55
CA LYS A 22 1.07 -8.33 -26.91
C LYS A 22 2.47 -8.63 -26.36
N ASN A 23 3.48 -8.31 -27.17
CA ASN A 23 4.87 -8.40 -26.75
C ASN A 23 5.18 -7.44 -25.58
N PHE A 24 6.18 -7.79 -24.77
CA PHE A 24 6.62 -6.99 -23.61
C PHE A 24 7.30 -5.64 -23.96
N HIS A 25 7.29 -5.24 -25.23
CA HIS A 25 7.88 -3.99 -25.68
C HIS A 25 7.03 -2.75 -25.35
N ASP A 26 5.73 -2.93 -25.15
CA ASP A 26 4.85 -1.84 -24.71
C ASP A 26 4.75 -1.83 -23.19
N PRO A 27 5.41 -0.89 -22.49
CA PRO A 27 5.40 -0.88 -21.04
C PRO A 27 4.07 -0.34 -20.47
N TYR A 28 3.23 0.31 -21.27
CA TYR A 28 1.99 0.95 -20.82
C TYR A 28 0.83 -0.01 -20.58
N THR A 29 0.96 -1.26 -21.01
CA THR A 29 0.02 -2.37 -20.72
C THR A 29 0.48 -3.24 -19.55
N HIS A 30 1.80 -3.30 -19.30
CA HIS A 30 2.40 -4.23 -18.33
C HIS A 30 2.81 -3.56 -17.01
N LEU A 31 3.14 -2.26 -17.02
CA LEU A 31 3.63 -1.55 -15.85
C LEU A 31 2.60 -0.54 -15.35
N THR A 32 2.44 -0.48 -14.02
CA THR A 32 1.46 0.39 -13.34
C THR A 32 2.10 1.63 -12.71
N ASN A 33 3.40 1.85 -12.91
CA ASN A 33 4.09 3.00 -12.32
C ASN A 33 3.53 4.32 -12.88
N TYR A 34 3.17 5.24 -11.99
CA TYR A 34 2.65 6.56 -12.35
C TYR A 34 3.64 7.38 -13.19
N SER A 35 4.92 7.36 -12.84
CA SER A 35 5.99 8.11 -13.53
C SER A 35 6.14 7.73 -15.01
N LEU A 36 5.82 6.48 -15.34
CA LEU A 36 5.79 5.96 -16.69
C LEU A 36 4.44 6.27 -17.37
N ASN A 37 3.33 5.85 -16.76
CA ASN A 37 2.01 5.96 -17.37
C ASN A 37 1.59 7.41 -17.64
N LYS A 38 2.02 8.38 -16.82
CA LYS A 38 1.74 9.82 -17.05
C LYS A 38 2.32 10.37 -18.36
N LYS A 39 3.23 9.63 -19.01
CA LYS A 39 3.83 9.99 -20.30
C LYS A 39 3.05 9.43 -21.49
N ASN A 40 2.08 8.54 -21.26
CA ASN A 40 1.27 7.98 -22.34
C ASN A 40 0.22 9.01 -22.81
N ALA A 41 -0.07 9.05 -24.11
CA ALA A 41 -1.08 9.94 -24.69
C ALA A 41 -2.50 9.63 -24.18
N ASN A 42 -2.78 8.36 -23.86
CA ASN A 42 -4.08 7.90 -23.36
C ASN A 42 -4.22 8.00 -21.83
N PHE A 43 -3.33 8.72 -21.15
CA PHE A 43 -3.33 8.79 -19.70
C PHE A 43 -4.49 9.65 -19.16
N SER A 44 -5.25 9.10 -18.21
CA SER A 44 -6.19 9.83 -17.36
C SER A 44 -5.83 9.59 -15.90
N ASN A 45 -5.77 10.68 -15.12
CA ASN A 45 -5.49 10.60 -13.69
C ASN A 45 -6.57 9.83 -12.92
N GLU A 46 -7.83 10.06 -13.30
CA GLU A 46 -9.02 9.47 -12.69
C GLU A 46 -9.09 7.97 -12.97
N ALA A 47 -8.70 7.54 -14.18
CA ALA A 47 -8.65 6.13 -14.54
C ALA A 47 -7.42 5.42 -13.96
N HIS A 48 -6.29 6.13 -13.83
CA HIS A 48 -5.03 5.54 -13.38
C HIS A 48 -4.99 5.29 -11.87
N LYS A 49 -5.50 6.23 -11.07
CA LYS A 49 -5.48 6.14 -9.60
C LYS A 49 -6.88 5.98 -9.04
N LEU A 50 -7.10 4.86 -8.38
CA LEU A 50 -8.35 4.57 -7.68
C LEU A 50 -8.09 4.37 -6.19
N ARG A 51 -9.11 4.56 -5.38
CA ARG A 51 -9.07 4.28 -3.95
C ARG A 51 -9.28 2.78 -3.71
N LEU A 52 -8.40 2.15 -2.95
CA LEU A 52 -8.45 0.71 -2.69
C LEU A 52 -9.79 0.27 -2.10
N ASN A 53 -10.30 1.00 -1.10
CA ASN A 53 -11.56 0.66 -0.47
C ASN A 53 -12.75 0.70 -1.43
N ASP A 54 -12.76 1.62 -2.39
CA ASP A 54 -13.83 1.71 -3.39
C ASP A 54 -13.72 0.59 -4.43
N CYS A 55 -12.49 0.25 -4.85
CA CYS A 55 -12.23 -0.92 -5.69
C CYS A 55 -12.69 -2.22 -5.04
N LEU A 56 -12.33 -2.45 -3.77
CA LEU A 56 -12.73 -3.66 -3.04
C LEU A 56 -14.25 -3.75 -2.89
N LYS A 57 -14.95 -2.65 -2.56
CA LYS A 57 -16.42 -2.62 -2.54
C LYS A 57 -17.03 -2.96 -3.89
N GLY A 58 -16.46 -2.42 -4.97
CA GLY A 58 -16.87 -2.71 -6.34
C GLY A 58 -16.70 -4.20 -6.68
N ILE A 59 -15.57 -4.80 -6.33
CA ILE A 59 -15.32 -6.24 -6.50
C ILE A 59 -16.35 -7.03 -5.68
N MET A 60 -16.59 -6.69 -4.41
CA MET A 60 -17.55 -7.39 -3.55
C MET A 60 -19.01 -7.30 -4.03
N SER A 61 -19.33 -6.32 -4.87
CA SER A 61 -20.67 -6.17 -5.45
C SER A 61 -20.90 -7.12 -6.63
N GLN A 62 -19.86 -7.80 -7.12
CA GLN A 62 -19.96 -8.78 -8.20
C GLN A 62 -20.44 -10.14 -7.68
N PRO A 63 -21.16 -10.93 -8.51
CA PRO A 63 -21.61 -12.25 -8.10
C PRO A 63 -20.44 -13.20 -7.82
N PRO A 64 -20.63 -14.19 -6.91
CA PRO A 64 -19.60 -15.18 -6.61
C PRO A 64 -19.27 -16.01 -7.85
N ALA A 65 -18.01 -16.45 -7.93
CA ALA A 65 -17.55 -17.34 -9.01
C ALA A 65 -18.39 -18.61 -9.04
N LYS A 66 -18.95 -18.93 -10.21
CA LYS A 66 -19.65 -20.20 -10.48
C LYS A 66 -18.81 -21.03 -11.43
N LYS A 67 -18.98 -22.37 -11.44
CA LYS A 67 -18.29 -23.25 -12.39
C LYS A 67 -18.45 -22.70 -13.82
N GLY A 68 -17.34 -22.37 -14.47
CA GLY A 68 -17.30 -21.86 -15.84
C GLY A 68 -17.65 -20.39 -16.02
N LYS A 69 -17.85 -19.59 -14.95
CA LYS A 69 -18.07 -18.14 -15.04
C LYS A 69 -17.13 -17.37 -14.12
N PRO A 70 -16.47 -16.31 -14.61
CA PRO A 70 -15.69 -15.43 -13.75
C PRO A 70 -16.61 -14.78 -12.71
N GLY A 71 -16.10 -14.66 -11.48
CA GLY A 71 -16.80 -14.02 -10.37
C GLY A 71 -15.88 -13.93 -9.16
N VAL A 72 -16.37 -13.37 -8.07
CA VAL A 72 -15.58 -13.16 -6.85
C VAL A 72 -15.27 -14.50 -6.20
N THR A 73 -13.99 -14.76 -5.95
CA THR A 73 -13.52 -16.00 -5.29
C THR A 73 -13.14 -15.79 -3.82
N LYS A 74 -12.96 -14.54 -3.38
CA LYS A 74 -12.52 -14.16 -2.03
C LYS A 74 -13.27 -12.94 -1.54
N SER A 75 -13.59 -12.90 -0.25
CA SER A 75 -14.12 -11.71 0.40
C SER A 75 -13.04 -10.64 0.58
N ALA A 76 -13.45 -9.38 0.78
CA ALA A 76 -12.53 -8.28 1.07
C ALA A 76 -11.75 -8.51 2.36
N ALA A 77 -12.37 -9.16 3.36
CA ALA A 77 -11.71 -9.52 4.62
C ALA A 77 -10.55 -10.50 4.38
N GLU A 78 -10.79 -11.56 3.62
CA GLU A 78 -9.74 -12.55 3.28
C GLU A 78 -8.57 -11.91 2.51
N ILE A 79 -8.86 -10.98 1.59
CA ILE A 79 -7.80 -10.24 0.87
C ILE A 79 -6.98 -9.39 1.86
N TRP A 80 -7.64 -8.69 2.78
CA TRP A 80 -6.96 -7.88 3.80
C TRP A 80 -6.12 -8.74 4.76
N ASP A 81 -6.62 -9.91 5.17
CA ASP A 81 -5.88 -10.83 6.05
C ASP A 81 -4.62 -11.36 5.36
N GLU A 82 -4.70 -11.67 4.07
CA GLU A 82 -3.53 -12.11 3.30
C GLU A 82 -2.52 -10.96 3.09
N ILE A 83 -2.98 -9.73 2.86
CA ILE A 83 -2.14 -8.53 2.80
C ILE A 83 -1.44 -8.29 4.14
N GLU A 84 -2.18 -8.39 5.25
CA GLU A 84 -1.65 -8.22 6.59
C GLU A 84 -0.58 -9.27 6.90
N ALA A 85 -0.83 -10.54 6.55
CA ALA A 85 0.14 -11.61 6.69
C ALA A 85 1.41 -11.37 5.87
N ILE A 86 1.30 -10.82 4.65
CA ILE A 86 2.45 -10.40 3.83
C ILE A 86 3.27 -9.34 4.57
N VAL A 87 2.63 -8.26 5.03
CA VAL A 87 3.30 -7.14 5.71
C VAL A 87 4.02 -7.64 6.97
N VAL A 88 3.34 -8.38 7.84
CA VAL A 88 3.90 -8.89 9.09
C VAL A 88 5.11 -9.80 8.82
N LYS A 89 4.98 -10.75 7.87
CA LYS A 89 6.09 -11.66 7.53
C LYS A 89 7.28 -10.92 6.96
N THR A 90 7.07 -9.93 6.10
CA THR A 90 8.15 -9.12 5.52
C THR A 90 8.88 -8.28 6.55
N ILE A 91 8.19 -7.73 7.56
CA ILE A 91 8.86 -6.94 8.59
C ILE A 91 9.56 -7.85 9.63
N ILE A 92 8.96 -8.98 10.00
CA ILE A 92 9.57 -9.93 10.96
C ILE A 92 10.90 -10.48 10.43
N THR A 93 11.04 -10.71 9.12
CA THR A 93 12.29 -11.23 8.55
C THR A 93 13.47 -10.26 8.73
N VAL A 94 13.23 -8.95 8.73
CA VAL A 94 14.26 -7.91 8.92
C VAL A 94 14.38 -7.43 10.37
N GLN A 95 13.40 -7.75 11.23
CA GLN A 95 13.33 -7.28 12.61
C GLN A 95 14.61 -7.52 13.43
N PRO A 96 15.29 -8.69 13.37
CA PRO A 96 16.50 -8.90 14.15
C PRO A 96 17.65 -7.96 13.76
N GLN A 97 17.80 -7.68 12.46
CA GLN A 97 18.83 -6.77 11.95
C GLN A 97 18.52 -5.33 12.35
N LEU A 98 17.27 -4.89 12.17
CA LEU A 98 16.83 -3.55 12.57
C LEU A 98 17.00 -3.33 14.08
N GLN A 99 16.65 -4.32 14.90
CA GLN A 99 16.81 -4.24 16.35
C GLN A 99 18.28 -4.12 16.76
N HIS A 100 19.16 -4.86 16.10
CA HIS A 100 20.60 -4.77 16.37
C HIS A 100 21.16 -3.39 16.01
N ILE A 101 20.85 -2.88 14.82
CA ILE A 101 21.28 -1.55 14.37
C ILE A 101 20.73 -0.46 15.30
N TYR A 102 19.43 -0.51 15.61
CA TYR A 102 18.79 0.47 16.48
C TYR A 102 19.46 0.54 17.86
N ARG A 103 19.71 -0.62 18.50
CA ARG A 103 20.40 -0.70 19.80
C ARG A 103 21.84 -0.21 19.77
N SER A 104 22.52 -0.29 18.61
CA SER A 104 23.86 0.25 18.44
C SER A 104 23.88 1.78 18.36
N CYS A 105 22.80 2.38 17.84
CA CYS A 105 22.65 3.83 17.72
C CYS A 105 22.01 4.46 18.96
N GLN A 106 21.12 3.74 19.65
CA GLN A 106 20.35 4.26 20.77
C GLN A 106 20.16 3.20 21.86
N THR A 107 20.64 3.53 23.06
CA THR A 107 20.60 2.65 24.24
C THR A 107 19.51 3.01 25.24
N LYS A 108 18.77 4.11 25.03
CA LYS A 108 17.77 4.65 25.95
C LYS A 108 16.37 4.70 25.34
N GLU A 109 15.41 4.26 26.13
CA GLU A 109 13.97 4.44 25.93
C GLU A 109 13.57 5.93 26.09
N PRO A 110 12.47 6.38 25.47
CA PRO A 110 11.53 5.59 24.65
C PRO A 110 12.01 5.32 23.22
N ASP A 111 11.37 4.36 22.54
CA ASP A 111 11.44 4.17 21.09
C ASP A 111 11.27 5.52 20.35
N CYS A 112 12.32 6.00 19.69
CA CYS A 112 12.36 7.33 19.05
C CYS A 112 12.15 7.30 17.54
N CYS A 113 12.03 6.10 16.95
CA CYS A 113 11.94 5.92 15.51
C CYS A 113 10.57 5.37 15.09
N PHE A 114 10.00 5.99 14.07
CA PHE A 114 8.88 5.46 13.31
C PHE A 114 9.21 5.59 11.82
N GLU A 115 8.61 4.74 11.00
CA GLU A 115 8.80 4.78 9.55
C GLU A 115 7.49 4.49 8.84
N LEU A 116 7.21 5.26 7.79
CA LEU A 116 6.08 5.02 6.90
C LEU A 116 6.56 4.28 5.66
N LEU A 117 6.19 3.01 5.56
CA LEU A 117 6.54 2.14 4.45
C LEU A 117 5.39 2.06 3.43
N GLY A 118 5.72 2.15 2.14
CA GLY A 118 4.80 1.87 1.04
C GLY A 118 4.95 0.43 0.56
N PHE A 119 3.91 -0.38 0.68
CA PHE A 119 3.92 -1.75 0.15
C PHE A 119 3.25 -1.80 -1.22
N ASP A 120 4.00 -2.26 -2.22
CA ASP A 120 3.47 -2.49 -3.57
C ASP A 120 3.03 -3.95 -3.68
N ILE A 121 1.71 -4.13 -3.79
CA ILE A 121 1.07 -5.46 -3.83
C ILE A 121 0.24 -5.58 -5.10
N MET A 122 0.38 -6.70 -5.79
CA MET A 122 -0.42 -7.05 -6.97
C MET A 122 -1.42 -8.15 -6.63
N LEU A 123 -2.66 -8.01 -7.07
CA LEU A 123 -3.66 -9.08 -7.00
C LEU A 123 -3.66 -9.86 -8.31
N ASP A 124 -3.62 -11.19 -8.22
CA ASP A 124 -3.79 -12.05 -9.39
C ASP A 124 -5.27 -12.27 -9.76
N ALA A 125 -5.51 -13.04 -10.82
CA ALA A 125 -6.87 -13.35 -11.29
C ALA A 125 -7.75 -14.12 -10.27
N LYS A 126 -7.16 -14.69 -9.21
CA LYS A 126 -7.87 -15.37 -8.11
C LYS A 126 -7.95 -14.49 -6.85
N LEU A 127 -7.63 -13.20 -6.98
CA LEU A 127 -7.58 -12.22 -5.90
C LEU A 127 -6.55 -12.60 -4.81
N LYS A 128 -5.49 -13.34 -5.16
CA LYS A 128 -4.38 -13.58 -4.25
C LYS A 128 -3.39 -12.40 -4.33
N PRO A 129 -2.98 -11.80 -3.20
CA PRO A 129 -1.98 -10.76 -3.15
C PRO A 129 -0.57 -11.33 -3.27
N TRP A 130 0.25 -10.62 -4.03
CA TRP A 130 1.67 -10.88 -4.26
C TRP A 130 2.45 -9.60 -3.96
N MET A 131 3.41 -9.68 -3.05
CA MET A 131 4.29 -8.57 -2.71
C MET A 131 5.32 -8.38 -3.83
N LEU A 132 5.46 -7.14 -4.30
CA LEU A 132 6.40 -6.76 -5.35
C LEU A 132 7.63 -6.09 -4.74
N GLU A 133 7.42 -5.02 -3.98
CA GLU A 133 8.48 -4.23 -3.36
C GLU A 133 7.98 -3.51 -2.09
N VAL A 134 8.93 -3.07 -1.26
CA VAL A 134 8.69 -2.22 -0.10
C VAL A 134 9.49 -0.93 -0.28
N ASN A 135 8.78 0.20 -0.30
CA ASN A 135 9.33 1.53 -0.47
C ASN A 135 9.49 2.21 0.89
N HIS A 136 10.73 2.56 1.24
CA HIS A 136 11.06 3.31 2.47
C HIS A 136 10.81 4.82 2.34
N THR A 137 10.60 5.32 1.11
CA THR A 137 10.28 6.73 0.82
C THR A 137 9.05 6.83 -0.10
N PRO A 138 7.86 6.45 0.39
CA PRO A 138 6.65 6.57 -0.40
C PRO A 138 6.37 8.04 -0.75
N SER A 139 5.91 8.29 -1.99
CA SER A 139 5.59 9.65 -2.43
C SER A 139 4.31 10.17 -1.77
N PHE A 140 4.41 11.31 -1.09
CA PHE A 140 3.28 12.05 -0.52
C PHE A 140 2.75 13.19 -1.41
N GLY A 141 3.21 13.28 -2.66
CA GLY A 141 2.68 14.24 -3.64
C GLY A 141 1.17 14.02 -3.86
N SER A 142 0.40 15.10 -3.97
CA SER A 142 -1.06 15.07 -4.04
C SER A 142 -1.59 15.60 -5.37
N ASP A 143 -1.26 14.90 -6.45
CA ASP A 143 -1.61 15.31 -7.82
C ASP A 143 -3.11 15.09 -8.15
N THR A 144 -3.81 14.26 -7.38
CA THR A 144 -5.22 13.91 -7.59
C THR A 144 -6.04 14.03 -6.31
N GLN A 145 -7.37 14.13 -6.44
CA GLN A 145 -8.26 14.15 -5.27
C GLN A 145 -8.16 12.85 -4.45
N VAL A 146 -7.97 11.70 -5.12
CA VAL A 146 -7.79 10.40 -4.46
C VAL A 146 -6.49 10.36 -3.67
N ASP A 147 -5.39 10.88 -4.23
CA ASP A 147 -4.13 11.06 -3.49
C ASP A 147 -4.36 11.86 -2.21
N ALA A 148 -5.01 13.04 -2.32
CA ALA A 148 -5.29 13.93 -1.21
C ALA A 148 -6.06 13.22 -0.08
N GLN A 149 -7.14 12.51 -0.45
CA GLN A 149 -8.00 11.82 0.51
C GLN A 149 -7.27 10.71 1.26
N VAL A 150 -6.54 9.85 0.54
CA VAL A 150 -5.85 8.71 1.16
C VAL A 150 -4.64 9.17 1.97
N LYS A 151 -3.79 10.02 1.40
CA LYS A 151 -2.52 10.45 2.03
C LYS A 151 -2.72 11.37 3.21
N THR A 152 -3.68 12.29 3.15
CA THR A 152 -3.97 13.19 4.29
C THR A 152 -4.46 12.38 5.49
N GLY A 153 -5.34 11.40 5.26
CA GLY A 153 -5.82 10.49 6.31
C GLY A 153 -4.69 9.64 6.90
N LEU A 154 -3.82 9.09 6.05
CA LEU A 154 -2.66 8.31 6.48
C LEU A 154 -1.73 9.14 7.39
N ILE A 155 -1.34 10.33 6.94
CA ILE A 155 -0.42 11.21 7.69
C ILE A 155 -1.05 11.64 9.00
N ARG A 156 -2.31 12.11 8.98
CA ARG A 156 -3.03 12.52 10.19
C ARG A 156 -3.07 11.40 11.23
N ASN A 157 -3.55 10.22 10.83
CA ASN A 157 -3.67 9.09 11.74
C ASN A 157 -2.30 8.62 12.26
N THR A 158 -1.25 8.72 11.44
CA THR A 158 0.12 8.42 11.86
C THR A 158 0.55 9.38 12.96
N LEU A 159 0.38 10.69 12.76
CA LEU A 159 0.74 11.72 13.74
C LEU A 159 -0.03 11.57 15.07
N GLU A 160 -1.28 11.13 15.00
CA GLU A 160 -2.10 10.79 16.17
C GLU A 160 -1.54 9.56 16.93
N ILE A 161 -1.20 8.49 16.21
CA ILE A 161 -0.65 7.24 16.79
C ILE A 161 0.69 7.47 17.47
N ILE A 162 1.59 8.22 16.83
CA ILE A 162 2.93 8.50 17.42
C ILE A 162 2.86 9.46 18.60
N GLN A 163 1.66 9.98 18.95
CA GLN A 163 1.41 10.82 20.11
C GLN A 163 2.48 11.92 20.29
N MET A 164 2.76 12.70 19.24
CA MET A 164 3.62 13.89 19.31
C MET A 164 3.02 15.03 20.15
N SER A 165 2.27 14.71 21.20
CA SER A 165 1.73 15.65 22.16
C SER A 165 2.86 16.32 22.95
N VAL A 166 2.66 17.61 23.26
CA VAL A 166 3.54 18.38 24.14
C VAL A 166 3.67 17.71 25.52
N GLU A 167 2.65 16.96 25.95
CA GLU A 167 2.61 16.24 27.23
C GLU A 167 3.53 15.03 27.26
N HIS A 168 3.73 14.33 26.14
CA HIS A 168 4.73 13.26 26.04
C HIS A 168 6.15 13.86 26.11
N ARG A 169 6.40 14.98 25.40
CA ARG A 169 7.68 15.71 25.48
C ARG A 169 7.98 16.23 26.90
N LYS A 170 6.99 16.71 27.64
CA LYS A 170 7.15 17.14 29.04
C LYS A 170 7.45 15.96 29.99
N ARG A 171 7.01 14.75 29.67
CA ARG A 171 7.27 13.52 30.44
C ARG A 171 8.66 12.92 30.20
N VAL A 172 9.18 13.05 28.97
CA VAL A 172 10.49 12.49 28.56
C VAL A 172 11.63 13.51 28.77
N GLY A 173 11.32 14.80 28.87
CA GLY A 173 12.29 15.87 29.16
C GLY A 173 12.55 16.16 30.65
N GLN A 174 12.24 15.23 31.55
CA GLN A 174 12.62 15.26 32.97
C GLN A 174 13.62 14.16 33.29
#